data_AF-A0A6B3EUC4-F1
#
_entry.id   AF-A0A6B3EUC4-F1
#
_cell.length_a   1.000
_cell.length_b   1.000
_cell.length_c   1.000
_cell.angle_alpha   90.00
_cell.angle_beta   90.00
_cell.angle_gamma   90.00
#
_symmetry.space_group_name_H-M   'P 1'
#
loop_
_entity.id
_entity.type
_entity.pdbx_description
1 polymer ?
#
loop_
_entity_poly.entity_id
_entity_poly.type
_entity_poly.pdbx_seq_one_letter_code
_entity_poly.pdbx_strand_id
1 'polypeptide(L)'
;TVELINDGTHLHPAALQLAFHHKGADRVAFVTDAMDAAGFGDGRYRLGPLEVDVVDGVARLTEGGSIAGSTLTMDRALKRAVTVDGLGIEAAVRALSVNPARLLGLADRVGSLE
;
A
#
# COMPACT_ATOMS: atom_id res chain seq x y z
N THR A 1 0.32 -0.90 15.15
CA THR A 1 0.94 -0.56 13.86
C THR A 1 -0.14 0.08 13.04
N VAL A 2 0.16 1.12 12.25
CA VAL A 2 -0.81 1.71 11.31
C VAL A 2 -0.54 1.15 9.92
N GLU A 3 -1.60 0.93 9.15
CA GLU A 3 -1.54 0.44 7.78
C GLU A 3 -1.70 1.61 6.82
N LEU A 4 -0.85 1.67 5.79
CA LEU A 4 -0.85 2.74 4.80
C LEU A 4 -0.84 2.14 3.39
N ILE A 5 -1.75 2.61 2.53
CA ILE A 5 -1.77 2.30 1.10
C ILE A 5 -0.95 3.36 0.38
N ASN A 6 0.28 3.01 -0.02
CA ASN A 6 1.20 3.93 -0.68
C ASN A 6 1.11 3.87 -2.21
N ASP A 7 -0.06 4.20 -2.75
CA ASP A 7 -0.27 4.30 -4.20
C ASP A 7 -0.28 5.75 -4.72
N GLY A 8 -0.29 6.73 -3.80
CA GLY A 8 -0.38 8.16 -4.12
C GLY A 8 -1.78 8.65 -4.46
N THR A 9 -2.79 7.79 -4.34
CA THR A 9 -4.20 8.12 -4.53
C THR A 9 -4.96 8.06 -3.22
N HIS A 10 -4.77 6.99 -2.43
CA HIS A 10 -5.38 6.85 -1.11
C HIS A 10 -4.83 7.88 -0.12
N LEU A 11 -3.53 8.15 -0.20
CA LEU A 11 -2.83 9.05 0.70
C LEU A 11 -2.08 10.12 -0.08
N HIS A 12 -2.32 11.38 0.29
CA HIS A 12 -1.42 12.46 -0.07
C HIS A 12 -0.04 12.23 0.60
N PRO A 13 1.09 12.52 -0.05
CA PRO A 13 2.43 12.30 0.53
C PRO A 13 2.61 12.90 1.93
N ALA A 14 2.04 14.08 2.18
CA ALA A 14 2.08 14.72 3.51
C ALA A 14 1.42 13.88 4.62
N ALA A 15 0.34 13.14 4.32
CA ALA A 15 -0.32 12.26 5.29
C ALA A 15 0.55 11.04 5.62
N LEU A 16 1.22 10.47 4.60
CA LEU A 16 2.18 9.39 4.79
C LEU A 16 3.36 9.87 5.65
N GLN A 17 3.94 11.04 5.35
CA GLN A 17 5.03 11.63 6.14
C GLN A 17 4.62 11.88 7.59
N LEU A 18 3.42 12.42 7.82
CA LEU A 18 2.88 12.62 9.16
C LEU A 18 2.80 11.29 9.93
N ALA A 19 2.31 10.23 9.29
CA ALA A 19 2.21 8.91 9.91
C ALA A 19 3.60 8.35 10.28
N PHE A 20 4.57 8.41 9.37
CA PHE A 20 5.95 7.98 9.64
C PHE A 20 6.61 8.81 10.74
N HIS A 21 6.42 10.13 10.73
CA HIS A 21 6.99 11.03 11.72
C HIS A 21 6.43 10.78 13.13
N HIS A 22 5.13 10.53 13.27
CA HIS A 22 4.49 10.35 14.58
C HIS A 22 4.49 8.92 15.10
N LYS A 23 4.36 7.91 14.23
CA LYS A 23 4.36 6.51 14.66
C LYS A 23 5.77 5.92 14.73
N GLY A 24 6.70 6.48 13.96
CA GLY A 24 8.02 5.91 13.75
C GLY A 24 8.00 4.74 12.78
N ALA A 25 9.13 4.52 12.10
CA ALA A 25 9.25 3.51 11.05
C ALA A 25 8.93 2.09 11.52
N ASP A 26 9.15 1.74 12.80
CA ASP A 26 8.86 0.40 13.34
C ASP A 26 7.37 0.13 13.60
N ARG A 27 6.49 1.13 13.44
CA ARG A 27 5.04 1.01 13.70
C ARG A 27 4.18 1.36 12.49
N VAL A 28 4.76 1.40 11.30
CA VAL A 28 4.06 1.53 10.02
C VAL A 28 4.16 0.23 9.23
N ALA A 29 3.05 -0.23 8.64
CA ALA A 29 3.03 -1.32 7.68
C ALA A 29 2.47 -0.80 6.36
N PHE A 30 3.17 -1.08 5.25
CA PHE A 30 2.60 -0.85 3.93
C PHE A 30 1.71 -2.03 3.55
N VAL A 31 0.50 -1.70 3.09
CA VAL A 31 -0.46 -2.65 2.53
C VAL A 31 -0.86 -2.17 1.13
N THR A 32 -1.28 -3.08 0.28
CA THR A 32 -1.73 -2.71 -1.06
C THR A 32 -3.20 -2.33 -1.08
N ASP A 33 -4.03 -3.00 -0.27
CA ASP A 33 -5.48 -3.05 -0.47
C ASP A 33 -5.83 -3.38 -1.94
N ALA A 34 -5.02 -4.24 -2.55
CA ALA A 34 -5.10 -4.56 -3.96
C ALA A 34 -6.39 -5.32 -4.29
N MET A 35 -6.98 -4.98 -5.42
CA MET A 35 -8.03 -5.76 -6.06
C MET A 35 -7.53 -6.34 -7.40
N ASP A 36 -8.36 -7.16 -8.07
CA ASP A 36 -8.01 -7.98 -9.25
C ASP A 36 -7.23 -7.25 -10.36
N ALA A 37 -7.37 -5.93 -10.48
CA ALA A 37 -6.64 -5.13 -11.47
C ALA A 37 -5.15 -4.95 -11.17
N ALA A 38 -4.67 -5.26 -9.96
CA ALA A 38 -3.27 -5.17 -9.59
C ALA A 38 -2.41 -6.11 -10.46
N GLY A 39 -1.59 -5.51 -11.34
CA GLY A 39 -0.75 -6.25 -12.29
C GLY A 39 -1.40 -6.59 -13.63
N PHE A 40 -2.68 -6.27 -13.84
CA PHE A 40 -3.40 -6.53 -15.10
C PHE A 40 -3.61 -5.27 -15.95
N GLY A 41 -3.79 -4.11 -15.31
CA GLY A 41 -3.95 -2.82 -15.99
C GLY A 41 -5.39 -2.30 -16.00
N ASP A 42 -5.62 -1.26 -16.80
CA ASP A 42 -6.89 -0.55 -16.86
C ASP A 42 -8.01 -1.39 -17.49
N GLY A 43 -9.25 -1.12 -17.08
CA GLY A 43 -10.42 -1.87 -17.51
C GLY A 43 -11.55 -1.87 -16.49
N ARG A 44 -12.59 -2.66 -16.78
CA ARG A 44 -13.74 -2.85 -15.87
C ARG A 44 -13.59 -4.17 -15.12
N TYR A 45 -13.75 -4.10 -13.81
CA TYR A 45 -13.55 -5.22 -12.88
C TYR A 45 -14.73 -5.30 -11.90
N ARG A 46 -14.73 -6.37 -11.09
CA ARG A 46 -15.67 -6.51 -9.96
C ARG A 46 -14.88 -6.60 -8.66
N LEU A 47 -15.35 -5.90 -7.64
CA LEU A 47 -14.90 -6.04 -6.26
C LEU A 47 -16.06 -6.59 -5.43
N GLY A 48 -16.14 -7.92 -5.35
CA GLY A 48 -17.34 -8.59 -4.84
C GLY A 48 -18.58 -8.23 -5.69
N PRO A 49 -19.65 -7.67 -5.10
CA PRO A 49 -20.84 -7.26 -5.86
C PRO A 49 -20.64 -5.94 -6.62
N LEU A 50 -19.61 -5.16 -6.28
CA LEU A 50 -19.41 -3.80 -6.78
C LEU A 50 -18.73 -3.82 -8.15
N GLU A 51 -19.17 -2.95 -9.06
CA GLU A 51 -18.48 -2.73 -10.33
C GLU A 51 -17.47 -1.59 -10.18
N VAL A 52 -16.29 -1.78 -10.75
CA VAL A 52 -15.15 -0.87 -10.64
C VAL A 52 -14.60 -0.58 -12.02
N ASP A 53 -14.42 0.70 -12.35
CA ASP A 53 -13.63 1.13 -13.50
C ASP A 53 -12.22 1.50 -13.02
N VAL A 54 -11.21 0.99 -13.71
CA VAL A 54 -9.80 1.29 -13.48
C VAL A 54 -9.30 2.11 -14.65
N VAL A 55 -8.89 3.34 -14.37
CA VAL A 55 -8.36 4.29 -15.36
C VAL A 55 -7.09 4.91 -14.79
N ASP A 56 -6.02 4.92 -15.58
CA ASP A 56 -4.67 5.36 -15.18
C ASP A 56 -4.19 4.67 -13.90
N GLY A 57 -4.55 3.39 -13.73
CA GLY A 57 -4.25 2.59 -12.55
C GLY A 57 -5.05 2.95 -11.28
N VAL A 58 -6.06 3.81 -11.35
CA VAL A 58 -6.90 4.19 -10.20
C VAL A 58 -8.24 3.47 -10.27
N ALA A 59 -8.53 2.63 -9.27
CA ALA A 59 -9.77 1.89 -9.14
C ALA A 59 -10.87 2.74 -8.50
N ARG A 60 -11.99 2.92 -9.19
CA ARG A 60 -13.16 3.64 -8.69
C ARG A 60 -14.44 2.88 -8.95
N LEU A 61 -15.39 2.94 -8.02
CA LEU A 61 -16.75 2.45 -8.25
C LEU A 61 -17.33 3.13 -9.49
N THR A 62 -17.95 2.33 -10.36
CA THR A 62 -18.69 2.85 -11.53
C THR A 62 -19.79 3.82 -11.08
N GLU A 63 -20.47 3.48 -9.99
CA GLU A 63 -21.46 4.32 -9.33
C GLU A 63 -20.81 5.16 -8.23
N GLY A 64 -20.95 6.49 -8.32
CA GLY A 64 -20.50 7.43 -7.30
C GLY A 64 -18.99 7.72 -7.27
N GLY A 65 -18.15 7.00 -8.02
CA GLY A 65 -16.75 7.37 -8.27
C GLY A 65 -15.81 7.27 -7.06
N SER A 66 -16.26 6.67 -5.96
CA SER A 66 -15.45 6.43 -4.76
C SER A 66 -14.32 5.45 -5.07
N ILE A 67 -13.18 5.59 -4.39
CA ILE A 67 -12.06 4.63 -4.53
C ILE A 67 -12.51 3.26 -4.01
N ALA A 68 -12.14 2.19 -4.72
CA ALA A 68 -12.55 0.83 -4.39
C ALA A 68 -11.36 -0.13 -4.51
N GLY A 69 -10.60 -0.25 -3.42
CA GLY A 69 -9.30 -0.92 -3.41
C GLY A 69 -8.26 -0.16 -4.23
N SER A 70 -7.11 -0.80 -4.45
CA SER A 70 -5.98 -0.26 -5.21
C SER A 70 -5.53 -1.20 -6.32
N THR A 71 -4.69 -0.69 -7.22
CA THR A 71 -3.92 -1.49 -8.18
C THR A 71 -2.44 -1.64 -7.76
N LEU A 72 -2.12 -1.23 -6.52
CA LEU A 72 -0.77 -1.21 -5.99
C LEU A 72 -0.20 -2.63 -5.85
N THR A 73 1.08 -2.77 -6.19
CA THR A 73 1.89 -3.95 -5.90
C THR A 73 2.98 -3.58 -4.89
N MET A 74 3.49 -4.56 -4.12
CA MET A 74 4.46 -4.28 -3.05
C MET A 74 5.80 -3.71 -3.58
N ASP A 75 6.24 -4.12 -4.78
CA ASP A 75 7.42 -3.56 -5.44
C ASP A 75 7.21 -2.09 -5.84
N ARG A 76 6.01 -1.74 -6.33
CA ARG A 76 5.65 -0.34 -6.63
C ARG A 76 5.56 0.49 -5.35
N ALA A 77 5.02 -0.07 -4.26
CA ALA A 77 4.98 0.57 -2.96
C ALA A 77 6.40 0.88 -2.44
N LEU A 78 7.33 -0.07 -2.57
CA LEU A 78 8.75 0.12 -2.23
C LEU A 78 9.39 1.21 -3.09
N LYS A 79 9.23 1.13 -4.41
CA LYS A 79 9.78 2.12 -5.34
C LYS A 79 9.29 3.51 -4.97
N ARG A 80 7.98 3.69 -4.78
CA ARG A 80 7.39 4.97 -4.42
C ARG A 80 7.88 5.49 -3.07
N ALA A 81 7.93 4.63 -2.06
CA ALA A 81 8.43 4.97 -0.72
C ALA A 81 9.83 5.61 -0.76
N VAL A 82 10.74 5.04 -1.55
CA VAL A 82 12.12 5.54 -1.66
C VAL A 82 12.21 6.74 -2.60
N THR A 83 11.49 6.69 -3.73
CA THR A 83 11.74 7.57 -4.87
C THR A 83 10.82 8.79 -4.93
N VAL A 84 9.68 8.74 -4.25
CA VAL A 84 8.68 9.83 -4.18
C VAL A 84 8.56 10.33 -2.75
N ASP A 85 8.46 9.43 -1.77
CA ASP A 85 8.28 9.80 -0.37
C ASP A 85 9.63 10.03 0.36
N GLY A 86 10.76 9.73 -0.28
CA GLY A 86 12.09 10.01 0.28
C GLY A 86 12.42 9.22 1.55
N LEU A 87 11.74 8.11 1.80
CA LEU A 87 12.05 7.23 2.92
C LEU A 87 13.37 6.50 2.67
N GLY A 88 14.18 6.35 3.72
CA GLY A 88 15.34 5.48 3.68
C GLY A 88 14.94 4.03 3.37
N ILE A 89 15.75 3.34 2.57
CA ILE A 89 15.46 1.96 2.13
C ILE A 89 15.17 1.02 3.30
N GLU A 90 15.90 1.15 4.41
CA GLU A 90 15.68 0.32 5.61
C GLU A 90 14.32 0.56 6.24
N ALA A 91 13.85 1.82 6.32
CA ALA A 91 12.54 2.15 6.87
C ALA A 91 11.42 1.63 5.95
N ALA A 92 11.59 1.76 4.64
CA ALA A 92 10.65 1.23 3.66
C ALA A 92 10.56 -0.31 3.73
N VAL A 93 11.70 -1.00 3.77
CA VAL A 93 11.75 -2.46 3.88
C VAL A 93 11.11 -2.94 5.19
N ARG A 94 11.39 -2.28 6.33
CA ARG A 94 10.74 -2.62 7.60
C ARG A 94 9.22 -2.56 7.49
N ALA A 95 8.69 -1.51 6.87
CA ALA A 95 7.25 -1.33 6.68
C ALA A 95 6.64 -2.39 5.75
N LEU A 96 7.41 -2.97 4.82
CA LEU A 96 6.95 -4.01 3.89
C LEU A 96 7.11 -5.44 4.43
N SER A 97 8.04 -5.68 5.36
CA SER A 97 8.41 -7.03 5.79
C SER A 97 8.23 -7.27 7.30
N VAL A 98 9.15 -6.79 8.13
CA VAL A 98 9.23 -7.20 9.54
C VAL A 98 8.09 -6.59 10.36
N ASN A 99 7.60 -5.40 10.01
CA ASN A 99 6.50 -4.77 10.74
C ASN A 99 5.16 -5.50 10.55
N PRO A 100 4.72 -5.85 9.31
CA PRO A 100 3.54 -6.70 9.15
C PRO A 100 3.75 -8.09 9.75
N ALA A 101 4.95 -8.69 9.64
CA ALA A 101 5.24 -9.97 10.30
C ALA A 101 5.08 -9.90 11.83
N ARG A 102 5.60 -8.85 12.48
CA ARG A 102 5.41 -8.61 13.92
C ARG A 102 3.96 -8.38 14.28
N LEU A 103 3.22 -7.62 13.47
CA LEU A 103 1.79 -7.37 13.70
C LEU A 103 0.98 -8.67 13.70
N LEU A 104 1.34 -9.61 12.82
CA LEU A 104 0.69 -10.92 12.70
C LEU A 104 1.25 -11.98 13.68
N GLY A 105 2.28 -11.66 14.47
CA GLY A 105 2.94 -12.62 15.36
C GLY A 105 3.75 -13.70 14.62
N LEU A 106 4.28 -13.38 13.44
CA LEU A 106 5.03 -14.29 12.56
C LEU A 106 6.51 -13.91 12.40
N ALA A 107 7.00 -12.95 13.18
CA ALA A 107 8.35 -12.41 13.06
C ALA A 107 9.45 -13.40 13.45
N ASP A 108 9.09 -14.51 14.11
CA ASP A 108 9.97 -15.64 14.41
C ASP A 108 10.21 -16.56 13.19
N ARG A 109 9.44 -16.38 12.11
CA ARG A 109 9.48 -17.25 10.91
C ARG A 109 9.71 -16.49 9.61
N VAL A 110 9.23 -15.25 9.49
CA VAL A 110 9.28 -14.44 8.27
C VAL A 110 9.52 -12.97 8.57
N GLY A 111 9.96 -12.21 7.57
CA GLY A 111 10.05 -10.75 7.62
C GLY A 111 11.47 -10.19 7.78
N SER A 112 12.46 -11.03 8.08
CA SER A 112 13.89 -10.71 8.10
C SER A 112 14.72 -11.75 7.35
N LEU A 113 15.97 -11.38 7.03
CA LEU A 113 17.02 -12.28 6.54
C LEU A 113 18.11 -12.32 7.62
N GLU A 114 18.27 -13.46 8.29
CA GLU A 114 19.17 -13.67 9.44
C GLU A 114 19.96 -14.97 9.27
#